data_AF-A0AA51H613-F1
#
_entry.id   AF-A0AA51H613-F1
#
_cell.length_a   1.000
_cell.length_b   1.000
_cell.length_c   1.000
_cell.angle_alpha   90.00
_cell.angle_beta   90.00
_cell.angle_gamma   90.00
#
_symmetry.space_group_name_H-M   'P 1'
#
loop_
_entity.id
_entity.type
_entity.pdbx_description
1 polymer ?
#
loop_
_entity_poly.entity_id
_entity_poly.type
_entity_poly.pdbx_seq_one_letter_code
_entity_poly.pdbx_strand_id
1 'polypeptide(L)' 'MMGYGYGMMGYGWGWFIMIGAVVLTVLGIVALINYFQLSTKTNGRSNNNALNILNERYARGEITEEEYNQKKTQLRK' A
#
# COMPACT_ATOMS: atom_id res chain seq x y z
N MET A 1 11.75 -38.94 -4.12
CA MET A 1 12.68 -38.22 -3.22
C MET A 1 13.63 -37.42 -4.09
N MET A 2 13.31 -36.15 -4.37
CA MET A 2 14.20 -35.27 -5.14
C MET A 2 15.25 -34.73 -4.18
N GLY A 3 16.41 -35.39 -4.15
CA GLY A 3 17.56 -35.01 -3.36
C GLY A 3 18.14 -33.69 -3.86
N TYR A 4 18.18 -32.72 -2.97
CA TYR A 4 18.75 -31.40 -3.13
C TYR A 4 20.25 -31.49 -3.43
N GLY A 5 20.59 -31.59 -4.72
CA GLY A 5 21.95 -31.47 -5.23
C GLY A 5 22.38 -30.00 -5.32
N TYR A 6 22.61 -29.34 -4.20
CA TYR A 6 23.20 -27.99 -4.14
C TYR A 6 24.31 -27.87 -3.08
N GLY A 7 25.05 -28.95 -2.85
CA GLY A 7 25.99 -29.04 -1.73
C GLY A 7 27.47 -28.75 -2.02
N MET A 8 27.94 -28.76 -3.27
CA MET A 8 29.39 -28.94 -3.51
C MET A 8 30.04 -28.11 -4.64
N MET A 9 29.42 -27.01 -5.08
CA MET A 9 29.99 -26.15 -6.14
C MET A 9 29.81 -24.63 -5.87
N GLY A 10 29.77 -24.21 -4.59
CA GLY A 10 29.17 -22.91 -4.23
C GLY A 10 29.79 -22.12 -3.08
N TYR A 11 30.98 -22.43 -2.57
CA TYR A 11 31.52 -21.69 -1.41
C TYR A 11 31.83 -20.20 -1.70
N GLY A 12 32.04 -19.82 -2.96
CA GLY A 12 32.30 -18.43 -3.38
C GLY A 12 31.24 -17.81 -4.32
N TRP A 13 30.24 -18.56 -4.76
CA TRP A 13 29.13 -18.05 -5.60
C TRP A 13 27.76 -18.27 -4.96
N GLY A 14 27.66 -19.19 -3.98
CA GLY A 14 26.43 -19.44 -3.24
C GLY A 14 26.01 -18.28 -2.34
N TRP A 15 26.97 -17.53 -1.78
CA TRP A 15 26.68 -16.31 -1.01
C TRP A 15 26.06 -15.20 -1.88
N PHE A 16 26.52 -15.01 -3.11
CA PHE A 16 25.92 -14.06 -4.06
C PHE A 16 24.50 -14.46 -4.43
N ILE A 17 24.25 -15.75 -4.68
CA ILE A 17 22.90 -16.26 -4.97
C ILE A 17 21.98 -16.09 -3.76
N MET A 18 22.46 -16.38 -2.55
CA MET A 18 21.70 -16.17 -1.31
C MET A 18 21.34 -14.71 -1.08
N ILE A 19 22.30 -13.79 -1.23
CA ILE A 19 22.07 -12.35 -1.11
C ILE A 19 21.10 -11.87 -2.20
N GLY A 20 21.29 -12.32 -3.45
CA GLY A 20 20.40 -11.99 -4.56
C GLY A 20 18.97 -12.47 -4.32
N ALA A 21 18.78 -13.67 -3.78
CA ALA A 21 17.47 -14.21 -3.41
C ALA A 21 16.79 -13.37 -2.34
N VAL A 22 17.51 -12.98 -1.27
CA VAL A 22 16.97 -12.11 -0.21
C VAL A 22 16.56 -10.74 -0.76
N VAL A 23 17.42 -10.13 -1.58
CA VAL A 23 17.13 -8.84 -2.21
C VAL A 23 15.90 -8.93 -3.12
N LEU A 24 15.78 -9.99 -3.93
CA LEU A 24 14.60 -10.24 -4.76
C LEU A 24 13.33 -10.41 -3.93
N THR A 25 13.39 -11.16 -2.82
CA THR A 25 12.25 -11.32 -1.90
C THR A 25 11.83 -9.99 -1.31
N VAL A 26 12.77 -9.19 -0.81
CA VAL A 26 12.48 -7.86 -0.24
C VAL A 26 11.89 -6.93 -1.29
N LEU A 27 12.49 -6.89 -2.49
CA LEU A 27 11.97 -6.09 -3.61
C LEU A 27 10.56 -6.54 -4.02
N GLY A 28 10.29 -7.85 -4.04
CA GLY A 28 8.97 -8.40 -4.32
C GLY A 28 7.93 -7.97 -3.28
N ILE A 29 8.27 -8.03 -1.98
CA ILE A 29 7.39 -7.58 -0.90
C ILE A 29 7.14 -6.06 -0.98
N VAL A 30 8.20 -5.26 -1.15
CA VAL A 30 8.08 -3.80 -1.27
C VAL A 30 7.27 -3.43 -2.50
N ALA A 31 7.47 -4.10 -3.63
CA ALA A 31 6.70 -3.88 -4.86
C ALA A 31 5.22 -4.25 -4.66
N LEU A 32 4.92 -5.34 -3.97
CA LEU A 32 3.54 -5.75 -3.66
C LEU A 32 2.85 -4.71 -2.78
N ILE A 33 3.53 -4.24 -1.72
CA ILE A 33 3.01 -3.20 -0.83
C ILE A 33 2.84 -1.88 -1.59
N ASN A 34 3.81 -1.47 -2.40
CA ASN A 34 3.71 -0.27 -3.22
C ASN A 34 2.59 -0.38 -4.25
N TYR A 35 2.42 -1.53 -4.90
CA TYR A 35 1.34 -1.74 -5.86
C TYR A 35 -0.05 -1.62 -5.20
N PHE A 36 -0.22 -2.18 -4.00
CA PHE A 36 -1.45 -2.01 -3.22
C PHE A 36 -1.65 -0.57 -2.73
N GLN A 37 -0.60 0.08 -2.26
CA GLN A 37 -0.66 1.50 -1.86
C GLN A 37 -0.94 2.42 -3.04
N LEU A 38 -0.36 2.16 -4.21
CA LEU A 38 -0.56 2.97 -5.43
C LEU A 38 -1.96 2.75 -6.01
N SER A 39 -2.47 1.51 -6.03
CA SER A 39 -3.88 1.22 -6.36
C SER A 39 -4.87 1.87 -5.39
N THR A 40 -4.51 2.02 -4.12
CA THR A 40 -5.32 2.77 -3.15
C THR A 40 -5.16 4.28 -3.34
N LYS A 41 -4.03 4.74 -3.87
CA LYS A 41 -3.74 6.17 -4.09
C LYS A 41 -4.44 6.72 -5.34
N THR A 42 -4.74 5.91 -6.35
CA THR A 42 -5.38 6.37 -7.59
C THR A 42 -6.90 6.51 -7.49
N ASN A 43 -7.57 5.90 -6.50
CA ASN A 43 -9.02 6.08 -6.29
C ASN A 43 -9.44 6.49 -4.86
N GLY A 44 -8.63 6.24 -3.83
CA GLY A 44 -8.99 6.52 -2.43
C GLY A 44 -8.41 7.80 -1.84
N ARG A 45 -7.34 8.37 -2.43
CA ARG A 45 -6.69 9.58 -1.88
C ARG A 45 -7.57 10.83 -2.03
N SER A 46 -8.35 10.93 -3.10
CA SER A 46 -9.27 12.05 -3.33
C SER A 46 -10.46 12.02 -2.36
N ASN A 47 -11.07 10.84 -2.19
CA ASN A 47 -12.26 10.69 -1.33
C ASN A 47 -11.92 10.86 0.15
N ASN A 48 -10.81 10.27 0.62
CA ASN A 48 -10.34 10.48 1.99
C ASN A 48 -9.94 11.94 2.26
N ASN A 49 -9.34 12.64 1.29
CA ASN A 49 -9.06 14.07 1.44
C ASN A 49 -10.36 14.91 1.48
N ALA A 50 -11.33 14.62 0.62
CA ALA A 50 -12.60 15.34 0.59
C ALA A 50 -13.40 15.16 1.90
N LEU A 51 -13.45 13.93 2.43
CA LEU A 51 -14.06 13.65 3.73
C LEU A 51 -13.30 14.32 4.88
N ASN A 52 -11.97 14.34 4.85
CA ASN A 52 -11.18 14.99 5.89
C ASN A 52 -11.40 16.51 5.89
N ILE A 53 -11.46 17.13 4.71
CA ILE A 53 -11.78 18.56 4.55
C ILE A 53 -13.22 18.86 5.02
N LEU A 54 -14.17 17.97 4.73
CA LEU A 54 -15.56 18.12 5.18
C LEU A 54 -15.68 18.05 6.70
N ASN A 55 -14.99 17.10 7.33
CA ASN A 55 -14.95 16.97 8.80
C ASN A 55 -14.31 18.19 9.47
N GLU A 56 -13.23 18.73 8.90
CA GLU A 56 -12.56 19.91 9.46
C GLU A 56 -13.47 21.15 9.45
N ARG A 57 -14.22 21.37 8.37
CA ARG A 57 -15.19 22.49 8.28
C ARG A 57 -16.37 22.32 9.23
N TYR A 58 -16.84 21.10 9.41
CA TYR A 58 -17.90 20.80 10.39
C TYR A 58 -17.42 21.08 11.82
N ALA A 59 -16.20 20.66 12.16
CA ALA A 59 -15.60 20.92 13.47
C ALA A 59 -15.36 22.42 13.72
N ARG A 60 -15.08 23.19 12.66
CA ARG A 60 -15.00 24.65 12.71
C ARG A 60 -16.37 25.35 12.78
N GLY A 61 -17.47 24.62 12.60
CA GLY A 61 -18.82 25.18 12.55
C GLY A 61 -19.10 25.99 11.27
N GLU A 62 -18.28 25.85 10.23
CA GLU A 62 -18.45 26.57 8.96
C GLU A 62 -19.56 25.96 8.09
N ILE A 63 -20.01 24.75 8.41
CA ILE A 63 -21.09 24.03 7.73
C ILE A 63 -22.04 23.42 8.75
N THR A 64 -23.34 23.39 8.44
CA THR A 64 -24.38 22.79 9.28
C THR A 64 -24.42 21.26 9.12
N GLU A 65 -24.99 20.57 10.11
CA GLU A 65 -25.13 19.11 10.11
C GLU A 65 -25.90 18.57 8.89
N GLU A 66 -26.89 19.33 8.42
CA GLU A 66 -27.65 19.02 7.20
C GLU A 66 -26.75 19.02 5.94
N GLU A 67 -25.94 20.05 5.76
CA GLU A 67 -24.99 20.15 4.64
C GLU A 67 -23.89 19.07 4.72
N TYR A 68 -23.43 18.75 5.94
CA TYR A 68 -22.47 17.69 6.19
C TYR A 68 -23.03 16.33 5.76
N ASN A 69 -24.25 15.99 6.16
CA ASN A 69 -24.87 14.71 5.83
C ASN A 69 -25.17 14.55 4.33
N GLN A 70 -25.59 15.63 3.66
CA GLN A 70 -25.80 15.59 2.20
C GLN A 70 -24.50 15.31 1.44
N LYS A 71 -23.41 16.03 1.78
CA LYS A 71 -22.11 15.88 1.12
C LYS A 71 -21.45 14.53 1.44
N LYS A 72 -21.60 14.04 2.67
CA LYS A 72 -21.12 12.70 3.08
C LYS A 72 -21.83 11.58 2.32
N THR A 73 -23.12 11.73 2.04
CA THR A 73 -23.90 10.75 1.27
C THR A 73 -23.51 10.76 -0.21
N GLN A 74 -23.23 11.93 -0.78
CA GLN A 74 -22.74 12.05 -2.16
C GLN A 74 -21.33 11.49 -2.35
N LEU A 75 -20.44 11.63 -1.36
CA LEU A 75 -19.07 11.10 -1.40
C LEU A 75 -18.99 9.57 -1.21
N ARG A 76 -20.05 8.93 -0.69
CA ARG A 76 -20.12 7.48 -0.46
C ARG A 76 -20.78 6.71 -1.63
N LYS A 77 -21.26 7.41 -2.66
CA LYS A 77 -21.87 6.82 -3.87
C LYS A 77 -20.85 6.76 -5.00
#